data_AF-A0AAD4C635-F1
#
_entry.id   AF-A0AAD4C635-F1
#
_cell.length_a   1.000
_cell.length_b   1.000
_cell.length_c   1.000
_cell.angle_alpha   90.00
_cell.angle_beta   90.00
_cell.angle_gamma   90.00
#
_symmetry.space_group_name_H-M   'P 1'
#
loop_
_entity.id
_entity.type
_entity.pdbx_description
1 polymer ?
#
loop_
_entity_poly.entity_id
_entity_poly.type
_entity_poly.pdbx_seq_one_letter_code
_entity_poly.pdbx_strand_id
1 'polypeptide(L)'
;MSDSSVSSGRSLRSQGPIINPLLAASGRTQTQSSKPRKKAASWNEEETTALLEFLITESPKSGDGNFKRVTWMAAASLMATKFVVVKGGPKDADACERRFQLMKKQYEAVQDLKTEVSGFKYDDKGGAGVTLLQKDIWKRFVKVVHPNAKPFKTKGFAHFYQVEALMPDKSRG
;
A
#
# COMPACT_ATOMS: atom_id res chain seq x y z
N MET A 1 30.80 43.01 38.77
CA MET A 1 30.85 44.31 38.09
C MET A 1 31.04 44.05 36.60
N SER A 2 30.12 44.57 35.78
CA SER A 2 30.22 44.91 34.35
C SER A 2 30.54 43.76 33.36
N ASP A 3 29.56 43.33 32.56
CA ASP A 3 29.28 43.76 31.17
C ASP A 3 30.42 43.38 30.19
N SER A 4 30.22 42.68 29.07
CA SER A 4 29.15 42.86 28.07
C SER A 4 29.27 41.84 26.90
N SER A 5 28.17 41.73 26.14
CA SER A 5 27.87 41.24 24.78
C SER A 5 29.04 41.14 23.75
N VAL A 6 28.99 40.45 22.60
CA VAL A 6 28.00 40.53 21.49
C VAL A 6 28.13 39.33 20.54
N SER A 7 27.00 39.02 19.88
CA SER A 7 26.78 38.12 18.75
C SER A 7 27.82 38.19 17.61
N SER A 8 28.09 37.05 16.97
CA SER A 8 28.70 37.00 15.63
C SER A 8 27.66 36.54 14.61
N GLY A 9 26.99 37.53 14.01
CA GLY A 9 26.14 37.38 12.84
C GLY A 9 26.99 37.30 11.57
N ARG A 10 26.57 36.41 10.66
CA ARG A 10 27.20 36.07 9.39
C ARG A 10 27.44 37.30 8.48
N SER A 11 28.63 37.35 7.89
CA SER A 11 29.12 38.42 7.04
C SER A 11 29.02 38.07 5.54
N LEU A 12 28.38 38.99 4.80
CA LEU A 12 28.70 39.54 3.46
C LEU A 12 28.79 38.59 2.25
N ARG A 13 27.81 38.67 1.33
CA ARG A 13 27.81 39.44 0.07
C ARG A 13 28.84 38.97 -0.97
N SER A 14 28.36 38.57 -2.14
CA SER A 14 28.97 39.01 -3.40
C SER A 14 27.92 39.14 -4.50
N GLN A 15 28.10 40.18 -5.31
CA GLN A 15 27.21 40.66 -6.35
C GLN A 15 27.36 39.81 -7.62
N GLY A 16 26.26 39.56 -8.33
CA GLY A 16 26.29 38.92 -9.65
C GLY A 16 26.67 39.92 -10.75
N PRO A 17 27.41 39.51 -11.79
CA PRO A 17 27.71 40.37 -12.92
C PRO A 17 26.54 40.45 -13.91
N ILE A 18 26.30 41.66 -14.41
CA ILE A 18 25.41 41.98 -15.53
C ILE A 18 26.14 41.63 -16.83
N ILE A 19 25.58 40.75 -17.66
CA ILE A 19 25.99 40.57 -19.07
C ILE A 19 24.74 40.64 -19.95
N ASN A 20 24.80 41.53 -20.95
CA ASN A 20 23.77 41.84 -21.95
C ASN A 20 23.55 40.71 -22.98
N PRO A 21 22.43 40.71 -23.72
CA PRO A 21 21.96 39.58 -24.50
C PRO A 21 22.38 39.68 -25.97
N LEU A 22 23.09 38.67 -26.50
CA LEU A 22 23.06 38.35 -27.92
C LEU A 22 23.65 36.95 -28.20
N LEU A 23 22.79 36.08 -28.77
CA LEU A 23 23.11 34.90 -29.58
C LEU A 23 24.17 33.90 -29.07
N ALA A 24 23.71 32.75 -28.55
CA ALA A 24 23.88 31.44 -29.21
C ALA A 24 23.63 30.25 -28.25
N ALA A 25 23.18 29.15 -28.87
CA ALA A 25 23.27 27.75 -28.43
C ALA A 25 22.15 27.19 -27.53
N SER A 26 21.29 26.39 -28.18
CA SER A 26 20.63 25.18 -27.70
C SER A 26 20.83 24.83 -26.21
N GLY A 27 19.84 25.19 -25.40
CA GLY A 27 19.69 24.72 -24.03
C GLY A 27 18.32 24.08 -23.85
N ARG A 28 18.32 22.79 -23.48
CA ARG A 28 17.14 22.01 -23.11
C ARG A 28 16.27 22.77 -22.12
N THR A 29 15.08 23.19 -22.53
CA THR A 29 13.98 23.42 -21.59
C THR A 29 13.42 22.06 -21.18
N GLN A 30 14.00 21.43 -20.15
CA GLN A 30 13.25 20.49 -19.32
C GLN A 30 12.23 21.31 -18.53
N THR A 31 11.09 21.60 -19.14
CA THR A 31 9.87 21.82 -18.38
C THR A 31 9.60 20.51 -17.65
N GLN A 32 9.87 20.46 -16.34
CA GLN A 32 9.32 19.44 -15.45
C GLN A 32 7.81 19.61 -15.43
N SER A 33 7.13 19.08 -16.45
CA SER A 33 5.69 18.91 -16.42
C SER A 33 5.40 17.83 -15.38
N SER A 34 4.84 18.22 -14.24
CA SER A 34 4.30 17.26 -13.30
C SER A 34 3.18 16.49 -14.02
N LYS A 35 3.45 15.22 -14.36
CA LYS A 35 2.43 14.35 -14.96
C LYS A 35 1.20 14.32 -14.02
N PRO A 36 -0.03 14.42 -14.55
CA PRO A 36 -1.22 14.33 -13.72
C PRO A 36 -1.24 12.98 -12.98
N ARG A 37 -1.48 13.01 -11.66
CA ARG A 37 -1.54 11.80 -10.84
C ARG A 37 -2.76 10.98 -11.29
N LYS A 38 -2.52 9.75 -11.75
CA LYS A 38 -3.59 8.80 -12.08
C LYS A 38 -4.49 8.59 -10.86
N LYS A 39 -5.81 8.56 -11.07
CA LYS A 39 -6.77 8.21 -10.00
C LYS A 39 -6.48 6.79 -9.52
N ALA A 40 -6.52 6.55 -8.21
CA ALA A 40 -6.36 5.21 -7.64
C ALA A 40 -7.59 4.34 -7.94
N ALA A 41 -7.37 3.06 -8.24
CA ALA A 41 -8.45 2.09 -8.40
C ALA A 41 -9.25 1.92 -7.10
N SER A 42 -10.58 1.93 -7.18
CA SER A 42 -11.44 1.51 -6.07
C SER A 42 -11.81 0.04 -6.22
N TRP A 43 -11.84 -0.67 -5.10
CA TRP A 43 -12.08 -2.11 -5.06
C TRP A 43 -13.28 -2.40 -4.15
N ASN A 44 -14.28 -3.08 -4.69
CA ASN A 44 -15.34 -3.70 -3.90
C ASN A 44 -14.96 -5.15 -3.54
N GLU A 45 -15.85 -5.82 -2.80
CA GLU A 45 -15.63 -7.20 -2.34
C GLU A 45 -15.61 -8.18 -3.52
N GLU A 46 -16.60 -8.11 -4.43
CA GLU A 46 -16.71 -8.96 -5.62
C GLU A 46 -15.50 -8.86 -6.56
N GLU A 47 -15.02 -7.64 -6.82
CA GLU A 47 -13.82 -7.37 -7.62
C GLU A 47 -12.57 -7.95 -6.97
N THR A 48 -12.50 -7.90 -5.63
CA THR A 48 -11.37 -8.49 -4.89
C THR A 48 -11.44 -10.01 -4.92
N THR A 49 -12.63 -10.60 -4.76
CA THR A 49 -12.89 -12.03 -4.91
C THR A 49 -12.45 -12.51 -6.29
N ALA A 50 -12.91 -11.85 -7.36
CA ALA A 50 -12.59 -12.24 -8.73
C ALA A 50 -11.09 -12.17 -9.03
N LEU A 51 -10.38 -11.17 -8.49
CA LEU A 51 -8.92 -11.10 -8.59
C LEU A 51 -8.26 -12.29 -7.89
N LEU A 52 -8.68 -12.63 -6.66
CA LEU A 52 -8.08 -13.72 -5.89
C LEU A 52 -8.36 -15.09 -6.53
N GLU A 53 -9.58 -15.34 -7.01
CA GLU A 53 -9.93 -16.57 -7.74
C GLU A 53 -9.09 -16.76 -8.99
N PHE A 54 -8.86 -15.68 -9.75
CA PHE A 54 -7.96 -15.72 -10.90
C PHE A 54 -6.53 -16.09 -10.49
N LEU A 55 -6.01 -15.47 -9.44
CA LEU A 55 -4.67 -15.76 -8.94
C LEU A 55 -4.54 -17.20 -8.42
N ILE A 56 -5.57 -17.74 -7.76
CA ILE A 56 -5.59 -19.14 -7.30
C ILE A 56 -5.49 -20.08 -8.50
N THR A 57 -6.23 -19.77 -9.58
CA THR A 57 -6.19 -20.55 -10.83
C THR A 57 -4.82 -20.49 -11.51
N GLU A 58 -4.11 -19.36 -11.42
CA GLU A 58 -2.77 -19.17 -12.00
C GLU A 58 -1.62 -19.59 -11.06
N SER A 59 -1.90 -19.83 -9.78
CA SER A 59 -0.92 -20.19 -8.76
C SER A 59 -0.09 -21.44 -9.12
N PRO A 60 -0.68 -22.56 -9.59
CA PRO A 60 0.10 -23.75 -9.98
C PRO A 60 1.12 -23.50 -11.11
N LYS A 61 0.93 -22.43 -11.89
CA LYS A 61 1.82 -22.04 -13.00
C LYS A 61 2.96 -21.12 -12.53
N SER A 62 2.87 -20.60 -11.31
CA SER A 62 3.83 -19.67 -10.71
C SER A 62 4.69 -20.41 -9.67
N GLY A 63 5.82 -20.98 -10.11
CA GLY A 63 6.67 -21.85 -9.27
C GLY A 63 7.32 -21.22 -8.04
N ASP A 64 7.38 -19.88 -7.94
CA ASP A 64 8.18 -19.18 -6.92
C ASP A 64 7.35 -18.33 -5.93
N GLY A 65 6.02 -18.51 -5.89
CA GLY A 65 5.14 -17.73 -5.00
C GLY A 65 4.99 -16.23 -5.36
N ASN A 66 5.72 -15.76 -6.37
CA ASN A 66 5.56 -14.44 -6.98
C ASN A 66 4.99 -14.57 -8.40
N PHE A 67 3.93 -13.83 -8.67
CA PHE A 67 3.31 -13.79 -10.00
C PHE A 67 4.13 -12.93 -10.96
N LYS A 68 4.32 -13.44 -12.18
CA LYS A 68 5.02 -12.72 -13.25
C LYS A 68 4.17 -11.56 -13.76
N ARG A 69 4.81 -10.55 -14.36
CA ARG A 69 4.12 -9.40 -14.98
C ARG A 69 3.02 -9.82 -15.97
N VAL A 70 3.23 -10.91 -16.69
CA VAL A 70 2.24 -11.48 -17.64
C VAL A 70 0.95 -11.87 -16.92
N THR A 71 1.04 -12.50 -15.75
CA THR A 71 -0.13 -12.85 -14.92
C THR A 71 -0.89 -11.61 -14.47
N TRP A 72 -0.19 -10.54 -14.08
CA TRP A 72 -0.82 -9.27 -13.70
C TRP A 72 -1.51 -8.57 -14.88
N MET A 73 -0.94 -8.64 -16.08
CA MET A 73 -1.58 -8.13 -17.29
C MET A 73 -2.84 -8.94 -17.67
N ALA A 74 -2.80 -10.26 -17.51
CA ALA A 74 -3.97 -11.12 -17.68
C ALA A 74 -5.05 -10.79 -16.64
N ALA A 75 -4.67 -10.61 -15.36
CA ALA A 75 -5.59 -10.18 -14.31
C ALA A 75 -6.23 -8.83 -14.65
N ALA A 76 -5.46 -7.84 -15.08
CA ALA A 76 -5.99 -6.53 -15.48
C ALA A 76 -6.97 -6.63 -16.65
N SER A 77 -6.68 -7.50 -17.64
CA SER A 77 -7.56 -7.75 -18.78
C SER A 77 -8.87 -8.40 -18.32
N LEU A 78 -8.80 -9.36 -17.40
CA LEU A 78 -9.98 -9.96 -16.76
C LEU A 78 -10.80 -8.90 -16.03
N MET A 79 -10.17 -8.05 -15.22
CA MET A 79 -10.86 -7.00 -14.47
C MET A 79 -11.56 -6.00 -15.40
N ALA A 80 -10.90 -5.59 -16.48
CA ALA A 80 -11.47 -4.67 -17.46
C ALA A 80 -12.65 -5.29 -18.23
N THR A 81 -12.63 -6.60 -18.44
CA THR A 81 -13.70 -7.33 -19.14
C THR A 81 -14.90 -7.58 -18.24
N LYS A 82 -14.66 -7.99 -16.98
CA LYS A 82 -15.70 -8.37 -16.04
C LYS A 82 -16.36 -7.18 -15.33
N PHE A 83 -15.62 -6.09 -15.09
CA PHE A 83 -16.09 -5.00 -14.25
C PHE A 83 -15.97 -3.65 -14.97
N VAL A 84 -17.10 -2.97 -15.11
CA VAL A 84 -17.13 -1.58 -15.57
C VAL A 84 -16.55 -0.70 -14.46
N VAL A 85 -15.62 0.19 -14.81
CA VAL A 85 -15.04 1.14 -13.86
C VAL A 85 -16.08 2.23 -13.54
N VAL A 86 -16.86 2.02 -12.49
CA VAL A 86 -17.85 3.00 -12.00
C VAL A 86 -17.20 4.06 -11.12
N LYS A 87 -16.13 3.70 -10.39
CA LYS A 87 -15.43 4.56 -9.44
C LYS A 87 -13.92 4.32 -9.48
N GLY A 88 -13.16 5.36 -9.16
CA GLY A 88 -11.69 5.30 -9.10
C GLY A 88 -11.02 5.32 -10.48
N GLY A 89 -9.76 4.92 -10.52
CA GLY A 89 -9.01 4.69 -11.75
C GLY A 89 -9.11 3.26 -12.27
N PRO A 90 -8.52 2.98 -13.44
CA PRO A 90 -8.52 1.65 -14.03
C PRO A 90 -7.75 0.65 -13.15
N LYS A 91 -8.21 -0.61 -13.17
CA LYS A 91 -7.56 -1.74 -12.50
C LYS A 91 -6.48 -2.33 -13.42
N ASP A 92 -5.42 -1.55 -13.64
CA ASP A 92 -4.26 -2.01 -14.41
C ASP A 92 -3.44 -3.05 -13.65
N ALA A 93 -2.43 -3.62 -14.32
CA ALA A 93 -1.61 -4.70 -13.77
C ALA A 93 -1.01 -4.31 -12.41
N ASP A 94 -0.49 -3.09 -12.31
CA ASP A 94 0.08 -2.59 -11.06
C ASP A 94 -0.99 -2.39 -9.97
N ALA A 95 -2.22 -1.99 -10.33
CA ALA A 95 -3.32 -1.89 -9.38
C ALA A 95 -3.73 -3.26 -8.82
N CYS A 96 -3.79 -4.29 -9.67
CA CYS A 96 -4.04 -5.68 -9.27
C CYS A 96 -2.94 -6.18 -8.33
N GLU A 97 -1.67 -5.97 -8.66
CA GLU A 97 -0.54 -6.35 -7.82
C GLU A 97 -0.60 -5.64 -6.46
N ARG A 98 -0.75 -4.31 -6.44
CA ARG A 98 -0.86 -3.54 -5.18
C ARG A 98 -2.04 -4.00 -4.33
N ARG A 99 -3.17 -4.36 -4.96
CA ARG A 99 -4.34 -4.89 -4.25
C ARG A 99 -4.01 -6.22 -3.58
N PHE A 100 -3.38 -7.14 -4.30
CA PHE A 100 -2.95 -8.42 -3.74
C PHE A 100 -1.95 -8.23 -2.60
N GLN A 101 -0.93 -7.38 -2.75
CA GLN A 101 0.04 -7.08 -1.70
C GLN A 101 -0.62 -6.49 -0.43
N LEU A 102 -1.66 -5.67 -0.60
CA LEU A 102 -2.46 -5.21 0.54
C LEU A 102 -3.18 -6.37 1.23
N MET A 103 -3.79 -7.29 0.47
CA MET A 103 -4.46 -8.47 1.03
C MET A 103 -3.49 -9.36 1.81
N LYS A 104 -2.25 -9.54 1.33
CA LYS A 104 -1.20 -10.28 2.07
C LYS A 104 -0.92 -9.66 3.44
N LYS A 105 -0.71 -8.34 3.50
CA LYS A 105 -0.48 -7.62 4.76
C LYS A 105 -1.69 -7.68 5.69
N GLN A 106 -2.89 -7.71 5.14
CA GLN A 106 -4.12 -7.88 5.91
C GLN A 106 -4.26 -9.29 6.47
N TYR A 107 -3.90 -10.31 5.68
CA TYR A 107 -3.83 -11.70 6.13
C TYR A 107 -2.85 -11.87 7.29
N GLU A 108 -1.62 -11.35 7.17
CA GLU A 108 -0.62 -11.37 8.24
C GLU A 108 -1.14 -10.71 9.52
N ALA A 109 -1.78 -9.54 9.39
CA ALA A 109 -2.39 -8.86 10.51
C ALA A 109 -3.48 -9.70 11.20
N VAL A 110 -4.28 -10.43 10.42
CA VAL A 110 -5.32 -11.33 10.96
C VAL A 110 -4.72 -12.58 11.59
N GLN A 111 -3.64 -13.15 11.02
CA GLN A 111 -2.91 -14.25 11.66
C GLN A 111 -2.44 -13.83 13.05
N ASP A 112 -1.81 -12.66 13.16
CA ASP A 112 -1.36 -12.14 14.44
C ASP A 112 -2.53 -11.88 15.40
N LEU A 113 -3.64 -11.32 14.93
CA LEU A 113 -4.85 -11.16 15.75
C LEU A 113 -5.45 -12.48 16.23
N LYS A 114 -5.31 -13.56 15.46
CA LYS A 114 -5.73 -14.91 15.85
C LYS A 114 -4.80 -15.55 16.88
N THR A 115 -3.60 -15.02 17.10
CA THR A 115 -2.68 -15.53 18.14
C THR A 115 -3.11 -15.08 19.53
N GLU A 116 -2.91 -15.95 20.53
CA GLU A 116 -3.14 -15.61 21.94
C GLU A 116 -2.27 -14.45 22.43
N VAL A 117 -1.08 -14.29 21.84
CA VAL A 117 -0.12 -13.21 22.14
C VAL A 117 -0.70 -11.82 21.84
N SER A 118 -1.65 -11.73 20.92
CA SER A 118 -2.29 -10.47 20.56
C SER A 118 -3.13 -9.87 21.69
N GLY A 119 -3.61 -10.70 22.63
CA GLY A 119 -4.50 -10.27 23.70
C GLY A 119 -5.91 -9.86 23.24
N PHE A 120 -6.29 -10.16 21.99
CA PHE A 120 -7.62 -9.91 21.43
C PHE A 120 -8.41 -11.21 21.25
N LYS A 121 -9.74 -11.12 21.35
CA LYS A 121 -10.64 -12.21 20.97
C LYS A 121 -11.02 -12.01 19.51
N TYR A 122 -10.26 -12.60 18.60
CA TYR A 122 -10.58 -12.52 17.17
C TYR A 122 -11.64 -13.55 16.80
N ASP A 123 -12.68 -13.10 16.09
CA ASP A 123 -13.72 -13.92 15.47
C ASP A 123 -13.75 -13.68 13.94
N ASP A 124 -13.96 -14.72 13.16
CA ASP A 124 -13.94 -14.64 11.69
C ASP A 124 -15.10 -13.82 11.10
N LYS A 125 -16.15 -13.53 11.86
CA LYS A 125 -17.26 -12.65 11.45
C LYS A 125 -17.12 -11.26 12.06
N GLY A 126 -16.86 -11.18 13.36
CA GLY A 126 -16.84 -9.95 14.16
C GLY A 126 -15.48 -9.25 14.28
N GLY A 127 -14.39 -9.84 13.78
CA GLY A 127 -13.04 -9.31 13.91
C GLY A 127 -12.52 -9.37 15.36
N ALA A 128 -11.65 -8.44 15.74
CA ALA A 128 -10.94 -8.43 17.02
C ALA A 128 -11.79 -8.13 18.27
N GLY A 129 -13.07 -7.77 18.11
CA GLY A 129 -14.00 -7.58 19.24
C GLY A 129 -13.52 -6.57 20.29
N VAL A 130 -12.79 -5.52 19.86
CA VAL A 130 -12.05 -4.63 20.78
C VAL A 130 -12.97 -3.92 21.75
N THR A 131 -12.82 -4.23 23.04
CA THR A 131 -13.56 -3.60 24.14
C THR A 131 -13.00 -2.21 24.47
N LEU A 132 -13.73 -1.44 25.30
CA LEU A 132 -13.26 -0.13 25.78
C LEU A 132 -11.93 -0.22 26.53
N LEU A 133 -11.71 -1.29 27.31
CA LEU A 133 -10.48 -1.52 28.07
C LEU A 133 -9.27 -1.79 27.17
N GLN A 134 -9.49 -2.32 25.97
CA GLN A 134 -8.44 -2.68 25.02
C GLN A 134 -8.16 -1.59 23.98
N LYS A 135 -8.77 -0.40 24.11
CA LYS A 135 -8.68 0.68 23.12
C LYS A 135 -7.24 1.16 22.88
N ASP A 136 -6.45 1.30 23.94
CA ASP A 136 -5.06 1.75 23.84
C ASP A 136 -4.14 0.65 23.30
N ILE A 137 -4.40 -0.61 23.67
CA ILE A 137 -3.71 -1.78 23.14
C ILE A 137 -3.97 -1.88 21.62
N TRP A 138 -5.23 -1.74 21.19
CA TRP A 138 -5.60 -1.72 19.77
C TRP A 138 -4.93 -0.57 19.02
N LYS A 139 -4.92 0.63 19.59
CA LYS A 139 -4.28 1.80 18.98
C LYS A 139 -2.78 1.57 18.78
N ARG A 140 -2.10 0.94 19.76
CA ARG A 140 -0.69 0.56 19.64
C ARG A 140 -0.49 -0.54 18.61
N PHE A 141 -1.29 -1.61 18.64
CA PHE A 141 -1.22 -2.72 17.70
C PHE A 141 -1.32 -2.24 16.26
N VAL A 142 -2.35 -1.44 15.94
CA VAL A 142 -2.53 -0.86 14.61
C VAL A 142 -1.40 0.10 14.23
N LYS A 143 -0.91 0.92 15.17
CA LYS A 143 0.10 1.94 14.84
C LYS A 143 1.49 1.33 14.65
N VAL A 144 1.85 0.33 15.44
CA VAL A 144 3.22 -0.18 15.58
C VAL A 144 3.42 -1.51 14.87
N VAL A 145 2.44 -2.42 14.97
CA VAL A 145 2.57 -3.79 14.47
C VAL A 145 1.93 -3.91 13.09
N HIS A 146 0.63 -3.62 12.99
CA HIS A 146 -0.16 -3.85 11.78
C HIS A 146 -1.04 -2.66 11.39
N PRO A 147 -0.52 -1.68 10.61
CA PRO A 147 -1.33 -0.56 10.09
C PRO A 147 -2.55 -0.98 9.28
N ASN A 148 -2.50 -2.16 8.66
CA ASN A 148 -3.58 -2.71 7.84
C ASN A 148 -4.62 -3.50 8.65
N ALA A 149 -4.44 -3.64 9.98
CA ALA A 149 -5.40 -4.28 10.86
C ALA A 149 -6.65 -3.42 11.14
N LYS A 150 -6.61 -2.12 10.81
CA LYS A 150 -7.70 -1.16 11.08
C LYS A 150 -9.10 -1.68 10.75
N PRO A 151 -9.35 -2.29 9.58
CA PRO A 151 -10.69 -2.76 9.22
C PRO A 151 -11.16 -3.92 10.10
N PHE A 152 -10.23 -4.67 10.70
CA PHE A 152 -10.52 -5.88 11.45
C PHE A 152 -10.85 -5.65 12.92
N LYS A 153 -11.10 -4.40 13.31
CA LYS A 153 -11.58 -4.08 14.66
C LYS A 153 -12.94 -4.70 14.95
N THR A 154 -13.84 -4.67 13.95
CA THR A 154 -15.26 -5.02 14.08
C THR A 154 -15.81 -5.85 12.92
N LYS A 155 -14.97 -6.18 11.92
CA LYS A 155 -15.34 -7.03 10.78
C LYS A 155 -14.26 -8.09 10.64
N GLY A 156 -14.63 -9.32 10.36
CA GLY A 156 -13.68 -10.35 9.98
C GLY A 156 -13.11 -10.13 8.58
N PHE A 157 -12.13 -10.96 8.20
CA PHE A 157 -11.52 -10.91 6.88
C PHE A 157 -12.13 -11.93 5.92
N ALA A 158 -13.09 -11.49 5.11
CA ALA A 158 -13.82 -12.35 4.17
C ALA A 158 -12.92 -13.15 3.22
N HIS A 159 -11.80 -12.56 2.79
CA HIS A 159 -10.88 -13.18 1.84
C HIS A 159 -9.75 -13.99 2.52
N PHE A 160 -9.85 -14.29 3.82
CA PHE A 160 -8.78 -14.95 4.58
C PHE A 160 -8.32 -16.25 3.89
N TYR A 161 -9.25 -17.17 3.62
CA TYR A 161 -8.95 -18.48 3.02
C TYR A 161 -8.44 -18.38 1.57
N GLN A 162 -8.95 -17.42 0.79
CA GLN A 162 -8.49 -17.21 -0.58
C GLN A 162 -7.04 -16.72 -0.61
N VAL A 163 -6.69 -15.85 0.33
CA VAL A 163 -5.33 -15.33 0.45
C VAL A 163 -4.41 -16.40 1.05
N GLU A 164 -4.88 -17.20 2.01
CA GLU A 164 -4.16 -18.34 2.58
C GLU A 164 -3.75 -19.36 1.51
N ALA A 165 -4.65 -19.71 0.60
CA ALA A 165 -4.37 -20.61 -0.53
C ALA A 165 -3.33 -20.07 -1.52
N LEU A 166 -3.02 -18.77 -1.45
CA LEU A 166 -2.00 -18.09 -2.27
C LEU A 166 -0.70 -17.83 -1.50
N MET A 167 -0.63 -18.18 -0.22
CA MET A 167 0.60 -18.07 0.54
C MET A 167 1.49 -19.30 0.27
N PRO A 168 2.82 -19.12 0.21
CA PRO A 168 3.71 -20.27 0.21
C PRO A 168 3.46 -21.08 1.48
N ASP A 169 3.32 -22.40 1.33
CA ASP A 169 3.14 -23.31 2.45
C ASP A 169 4.23 -23.05 3.50
N LYS A 170 3.84 -22.72 4.74
CA LYS A 170 4.77 -22.62 5.86
C LYS A 170 5.27 -24.01 6.32
N SER A 171 4.88 -25.09 5.65
CA SER A 171 5.31 -26.46 5.95
C SER A 171 6.50 -26.91 5.10
N ARG A 172 7.71 -26.54 5.53
CA ARG A 172 8.90 -27.42 5.56
C ARG A 172 10.07 -26.71 6.25
N GLY A 173 10.21 -26.99 7.54
CA GLY A 173 11.31 -26.57 8.41
C GLY A 173 11.04 -27.04 9.81
#